data_AF-A0A8D8C277-F1
#
_entry.id   AF-A0A8D8C277-F1
#
_cell.length_a   1.000
_cell.length_b   1.000
_cell.length_c   1.000
_cell.angle_alpha   90.00
_cell.angle_beta   90.00
_cell.angle_gamma   90.00
#
_symmetry.space_group_name_H-M   'P 1'
#
loop_
_entity.id
_entity.type
_entity.pdbx_description
1 polymer ?
#
loop_
_entity_poly.entity_id
_entity_poly.type
_entity_poly.pdbx_seq_one_letter_code
_entity_poly.pdbx_strand_id
1 'polypeptide(L)'
;KKTKRGSKKARRSGKKGKKKREKDLTPDRTTESLFEELLTNGIIKKFPETPINSFVGDLSYAARSALNPSPGDVRHLIKQYCILPLGSETIRNFGPCIKSLLVAGPKGSGKT
;
A
#
# COMPACT_ATOMS: atom_id res chain seq x y z
N LYS A 1 -1.01 -11.60 -74.46
CA LYS A 1 -1.80 -10.45 -73.91
C LYS A 1 -1.79 -10.58 -72.39
N LYS A 2 -1.02 -9.79 -71.61
CA LYS A 2 -1.42 -8.53 -70.89
C LYS A 2 -2.80 -8.71 -70.19
N THR A 3 -3.01 -8.59 -68.86
CA THR A 3 -2.57 -7.57 -67.85
C THR A 3 -3.07 -7.98 -66.43
N LYS A 4 -2.26 -7.93 -65.33
CA LYS A 4 -2.18 -6.90 -64.22
C LYS A 4 -3.53 -6.65 -63.47
N ARG A 5 -3.72 -6.53 -62.15
CA ARG A 5 -3.04 -6.12 -60.87
C ARG A 5 -4.05 -6.55 -59.73
N GLY A 6 -3.79 -6.64 -58.42
CA GLY A 6 -2.69 -6.29 -57.54
C GLY A 6 -3.07 -6.48 -56.04
N SER A 7 -2.05 -6.83 -55.25
CA SER A 7 -1.76 -6.39 -53.86
C SER A 7 -2.69 -6.64 -52.66
N LYS A 8 -2.10 -7.36 -51.69
CA LYS A 8 -1.92 -7.03 -50.24
C LYS A 8 -3.12 -7.05 -49.28
N LYS A 9 -3.04 -7.96 -48.28
CA LYS A 9 -2.85 -7.65 -46.84
C LYS A 9 -2.71 -8.98 -46.08
N ALA A 10 -1.51 -9.44 -45.78
CA ALA A 10 -0.74 -9.09 -44.58
C ALA A 10 -1.47 -9.43 -43.27
N ARG A 11 -1.01 -10.55 -42.68
CA ARG A 11 -1.14 -11.01 -41.29
C ARG A 11 -1.47 -9.91 -40.28
N ARG A 12 -2.52 -10.11 -39.50
CA ARG A 12 -2.62 -9.58 -38.13
C ARG A 12 -3.14 -10.67 -37.21
N SER A 13 -2.26 -11.62 -36.86
CA SER A 13 -2.40 -12.33 -35.60
C SER A 13 -2.25 -11.28 -34.50
N GLY A 14 -3.37 -10.96 -33.85
CA GLY A 14 -3.42 -10.02 -32.74
C GLY A 14 -2.49 -10.49 -31.64
N LYS A 15 -1.36 -9.81 -31.49
CA LYS A 15 -0.43 -10.00 -30.38
C LYS A 15 -1.15 -9.49 -29.12
N LYS A 16 -1.89 -10.40 -28.50
CA LYS A 16 -2.62 -10.21 -27.23
C LYS A 16 -1.65 -9.54 -26.26
N GLY A 17 -1.97 -8.32 -25.86
CA GLY A 17 -1.06 -7.43 -25.15
C GLY A 17 -0.44 -8.11 -23.94
N LYS A 18 0.88 -8.33 -23.99
CA LYS A 18 1.68 -8.42 -22.77
C LYS A 18 1.40 -7.12 -22.04
N LYS A 19 0.62 -7.19 -20.95
CA LYS A 19 0.64 -6.15 -19.91
C LYS A 19 2.10 -5.76 -19.76
N LYS A 20 2.42 -4.49 -20.05
CA LYS A 20 3.71 -3.90 -19.73
C LYS A 20 3.83 -4.13 -18.22
N ARG A 21 4.49 -5.23 -17.81
CA ARG A 21 5.13 -5.27 -16.51
C ARG A 21 5.96 -4.00 -16.51
N GLU A 22 5.78 -3.16 -15.49
CA GLU A 22 6.68 -2.04 -15.26
C GLU A 22 8.08 -2.55 -15.55
N LYS A 23 8.72 -1.96 -16.55
CA LYS A 23 10.11 -2.28 -16.82
C LYS A 23 10.79 -1.91 -15.52
N ASP A 24 11.27 -2.91 -14.81
CA ASP A 24 12.20 -2.69 -13.73
C ASP A 24 13.32 -1.84 -14.34
N LEU A 25 13.45 -0.60 -13.85
CA LEU A 25 14.41 0.37 -14.36
C LEU A 25 15.80 0.11 -13.76
N THR A 26 15.89 -0.83 -12.80
CA THR A 26 17.09 -1.15 -12.03
C THR A 26 17.46 -2.65 -12.06
N PRO A 27 17.38 -3.35 -13.21
CA PRO A 27 17.67 -4.79 -13.25
C PRO A 27 19.15 -5.11 -13.00
N ASP A 28 20.04 -4.14 -13.16
CA ASP A 28 21.49 -4.29 -13.01
C ASP A 28 22.01 -3.83 -11.64
N ARG A 29 21.13 -3.41 -10.71
CA ARG A 29 21.53 -2.87 -9.41
C ARG A 29 21.37 -3.88 -8.27
N THR A 30 22.30 -3.85 -7.33
CA THR A 30 22.20 -4.61 -6.08
C THR A 30 21.16 -3.98 -5.16
N THR A 31 20.54 -4.79 -4.30
CA THR A 31 19.54 -4.34 -3.33
C THR A 31 20.11 -3.35 -2.31
N GLU A 32 21.41 -3.45 -2.02
CA GLU A 32 22.14 -2.57 -1.11
C GLU A 32 22.24 -1.16 -1.67
N SER A 33 22.62 -1.01 -2.94
CA SER A 33 22.69 0.30 -3.62
C SER A 33 21.32 0.98 -3.66
N LEU A 34 20.25 0.22 -3.89
CA LEU A 34 18.88 0.76 -3.85
C LEU A 34 18.49 1.23 -2.45
N PHE A 35 18.89 0.49 -1.41
CA PHE A 35 18.60 0.87 -0.02
C PHE A 35 19.32 2.16 0.37
N GLU A 36 20.59 2.32 0.00
CA GLU A 36 21.36 3.55 0.23
C GLU A 36 20.72 4.77 -0.46
N GLU A 37 20.24 4.62 -1.70
CA GLU A 37 19.55 5.69 -2.42
C GLU A 37 18.24 6.09 -1.71
N LEU A 38 17.45 5.11 -1.24
CA LEU A 38 16.20 5.36 -0.51
C LEU A 38 16.42 6.02 0.86
N LEU A 39 17.52 5.68 1.55
CA LEU A 39 17.94 6.36 2.78
C LEU A 39 18.39 7.79 2.49
N THR A 40 19.22 7.99 1.46
CA THR A 40 19.74 9.31 1.06
C THR A 40 18.62 10.26 0.65
N ASN A 41 17.60 9.74 -0.06
CA ASN A 41 16.40 10.49 -0.44
C ASN A 41 15.41 10.69 0.73
N GLY A 42 15.67 10.13 1.91
CA GLY A 42 14.82 10.28 3.10
C GLY A 42 13.47 9.56 3.03
N ILE A 43 13.31 8.60 2.11
CA ILE A 43 12.10 7.78 1.98
C ILE A 43 12.06 6.75 3.10
N ILE A 44 13.18 6.06 3.31
CA ILE A 44 13.36 5.17 4.45
C ILE A 44 13.95 6.01 5.58
N LYS A 45 13.25 6.05 6.71
CA LYS A 45 13.65 6.82 7.88
C LYS A 45 13.30 6.08 9.15
N LYS A 46 14.16 6.22 10.16
CA LYS A 46 13.90 5.71 11.50
C LYS A 46 12.92 6.65 12.20
N PHE A 47 11.84 6.10 12.73
CA PHE A 47 10.88 6.83 13.55
C PHE A 47 11.16 6.62 15.04
N PRO A 48 10.81 7.59 15.91
CA PRO A 48 10.92 7.41 17.35
C PRO A 48 10.00 6.29 17.83
N GLU A 49 10.49 5.48 18.77
CA GLU A 49 9.70 4.42 19.39
C GLU A 49 8.62 5.04 20.28
N THR A 50 7.41 5.11 19.74
CA THR A 50 6.25 5.65 20.45
C THR A 50 5.28 4.52 20.76
N PRO A 51 4.99 4.21 22.02
CA PRO A 51 4.06 3.14 22.36
C PRO A 51 2.65 3.54 21.91
N ILE A 52 1.89 2.60 21.33
CA ILE A 52 0.50 2.86 20.88
C ILE A 52 -0.44 3.33 22.01
N ASN A 53 -0.06 3.06 23.27
CA ASN A 53 -0.81 3.50 24.44
C ASN A 53 -0.60 4.99 24.78
N SER A 54 0.38 5.67 24.18
CA SER A 54 0.52 7.14 24.31
C SER A 54 -0.57 7.89 23.55
N PHE A 55 -1.27 7.23 22.61
CA PHE A 55 -2.41 7.80 21.92
C PHE A 55 -3.61 7.91 22.87
N VAL A 56 -3.95 9.15 23.24
CA VAL A 56 -5.00 9.47 24.21
C VAL A 56 -6.38 9.15 23.63
N GLY A 57 -7.14 8.36 24.40
CA GLY A 57 -8.54 8.05 24.10
C GLY A 57 -8.86 6.61 24.41
N ASP A 58 -9.92 6.40 25.20
CA ASP A 58 -10.36 5.08 25.60
C ASP A 58 -11.55 4.59 24.81
N LEU A 59 -11.68 3.26 24.78
CA LEU A 59 -12.77 2.57 24.12
C LEU A 59 -14.04 2.75 24.96
N SER A 60 -14.86 3.74 24.63
CA SER A 60 -16.14 3.95 25.28
C SER A 60 -17.26 3.33 24.47
N TYR A 61 -17.83 2.22 24.97
CA TYR A 61 -19.00 1.60 24.35
C TYR A 61 -20.28 2.41 24.59
N ALA A 62 -20.36 3.19 25.68
CA ALA A 62 -21.54 3.97 26.04
C ALA A 62 -21.64 5.30 25.31
N ALA A 63 -20.51 5.95 24.98
CA ALA A 63 -20.47 7.22 24.26
C ALA A 63 -20.26 7.06 22.73
N ARG A 64 -20.31 5.82 22.23
CA ARG A 64 -20.12 5.51 20.82
C ARG A 64 -21.32 6.00 20.01
N SER A 65 -21.11 7.04 19.21
CA SER A 65 -22.05 7.42 18.16
C SER A 65 -21.57 6.85 16.83
N ALA A 66 -22.47 6.28 16.03
CA ALA A 66 -22.14 5.78 14.68
C ALA A 66 -21.54 6.87 13.78
N LEU A 67 -21.81 8.14 14.08
CA LEU A 67 -21.35 9.30 13.31
C LEU A 67 -19.99 9.83 13.78
N ASN A 68 -19.60 9.60 15.03
CA ASN A 68 -18.40 10.16 15.64
C ASN A 68 -17.63 9.07 16.39
N PRO A 69 -16.68 8.38 15.73
CA PRO A 69 -15.84 7.40 16.41
C PRO A 69 -14.97 8.11 17.45
N SER A 70 -14.82 7.49 18.62
CA SER A 70 -13.91 7.97 19.65
C SER A 70 -12.45 7.74 19.21
N PRO A 71 -11.48 8.51 19.74
CA PRO A 71 -10.07 8.22 19.47
C PRO A 71 -9.65 6.81 19.92
N GLY A 72 -10.31 6.25 20.94
CA GLY A 72 -10.10 4.86 21.36
C GLY A 72 -10.50 3.83 20.30
N ASP A 73 -11.52 4.13 19.49
CA ASP A 73 -11.94 3.28 18.37
C ASP A 73 -10.88 3.24 17.27
N VAL A 74 -10.30 4.40 16.95
CA VAL A 74 -9.19 4.50 15.99
C VAL A 74 -7.99 3.69 16.48
N ARG A 75 -7.63 3.82 17.76
CA ARG A 75 -6.54 3.05 18.39
C ARG A 75 -6.80 1.54 18.31
N HIS A 76 -8.04 1.11 18.56
CA HIS A 76 -8.42 -0.30 18.47
C HIS A 76 -8.31 -0.83 17.03
N LEU A 77 -8.79 -0.05 16.06
CA LEU A 77 -8.80 -0.42 14.64
C LEU A 77 -7.38 -0.55 14.07
N ILE A 78 -6.48 0.36 14.46
CA ILE A 78 -5.04 0.27 14.13
C ILE A 78 -4.41 -0.98 14.75
N LYS A 79 -4.70 -1.29 16.03
CA LYS A 79 -4.20 -2.52 16.67
C LYS A 79 -4.64 -3.77 15.90
N GLN A 80 -5.93 -3.86 15.55
CA GLN A 80 -6.49 -5.04 14.89
C GLN A 80 -5.98 -5.25 13.46
N TYR A 81 -5.87 -4.18 12.68
CA TYR A 81 -5.58 -4.29 11.25
C TYR A 81 -4.12 -4.04 10.88
N CYS A 82 -3.39 -3.26 11.66
CA CYS A 82 -1.99 -2.96 11.37
C CYS A 82 -1.03 -3.77 12.25
N ILE A 83 -1.34 -3.97 13.54
CA ILE A 83 -0.38 -4.55 14.48
C ILE A 83 -0.55 -6.08 14.59
N LEU A 84 -1.77 -6.57 14.82
CA LEU A 84 -2.02 -8.02 14.98
C LEU A 84 -1.54 -8.87 13.78
N PRO A 85 -1.73 -8.47 12.51
CA PRO A 85 -1.28 -9.26 11.38
C PRO A 85 0.25 -9.35 11.24
N LEU A 86 1.00 -8.45 11.90
CA LEU A 86 2.48 -8.51 11.94
C LEU A 86 2.98 -9.57 12.91
N GLY A 87 2.21 -9.88 13.96
CA GLY A 87 2.62 -10.83 15.00
C GLY A 87 2.37 -12.30 14.62
N SER A 88 1.50 -12.58 13.65
CA SER A 88 1.14 -13.95 13.31
C SER A 88 0.66 -14.09 11.86
N GLU A 89 1.24 -15.04 11.14
CA GLU A 89 0.86 -15.34 9.76
C GLU A 89 -0.55 -15.95 9.65
N THR A 90 -0.98 -16.72 10.65
CA THR A 90 -2.35 -17.25 10.66
C THR A 90 -3.36 -16.11 10.75
N ILE A 91 -3.16 -15.16 11.66
CA ILE A 91 -4.02 -13.97 11.76
C ILE A 91 -4.01 -13.17 10.46
N ARG A 92 -2.86 -13.03 9.80
CA ARG A 92 -2.76 -12.35 8.50
C ARG A 92 -3.54 -13.05 7.40
N ASN A 93 -3.52 -14.38 7.37
CA ASN A 93 -4.18 -15.18 6.33
C ASN A 93 -5.69 -15.34 6.56
N PHE A 94 -6.13 -15.42 7.82
CA PHE A 94 -7.54 -15.53 8.19
C PHE A 94 -8.23 -14.18 8.39
N GLY A 95 -7.46 -13.11 8.61
CA GLY A 95 -7.95 -11.75 8.76
C GLY A 95 -8.17 -11.03 7.42
N PRO A 96 -8.80 -9.84 7.44
CA PRO A 96 -8.99 -9.05 6.24
C PRO A 96 -7.66 -8.50 5.70
N CYS A 97 -7.42 -8.73 4.41
CA CYS A 97 -6.23 -8.27 3.69
C CYS A 97 -6.30 -6.75 3.40
N ILE A 98 -5.82 -5.93 4.35
CA ILE A 98 -5.77 -4.47 4.20
C ILE A 98 -4.42 -4.06 3.60
N LYS A 99 -4.46 -3.47 2.40
CA LYS A 99 -3.27 -3.02 1.67
C LYS A 99 -2.98 -1.53 1.84
N SER A 100 -4.00 -0.75 2.19
CA SER A 100 -3.92 0.69 2.36
C SER A 100 -4.78 1.12 3.55
N LEU A 101 -4.29 2.12 4.28
CA LEU A 101 -4.97 2.72 5.41
C LEU A 101 -4.80 4.23 5.34
N LEU A 102 -5.89 4.97 5.56
CA LEU A 102 -5.92 6.43 5.57
C LEU A 102 -6.23 6.93 6.98
N VAL A 103 -5.32 7.70 7.56
CA VAL A 103 -5.53 8.41 8.84
C VAL A 103 -5.81 9.88 8.56
N ALA A 104 -7.04 10.32 8.82
CA ALA A 104 -7.51 11.68 8.54
C ALA A 104 -8.00 12.42 9.80
N GLY A 105 -8.18 13.75 9.71
CA GLY A 105 -8.72 14.60 10.79
C GLY A 105 -7.99 15.95 10.91
N PRO A 106 -8.20 16.72 11.98
CA PRO A 106 -7.60 18.04 12.18
C PRO A 106 -6.07 18.05 12.31
N LYS A 107 -5.46 19.22 12.10
CA LYS A 107 -4.03 19.45 12.36
C LYS A 107 -3.73 19.26 13.86
N GLY A 108 -2.60 18.63 14.19
CA GLY A 108 -2.19 18.38 15.59
C GLY A 108 -2.84 17.18 16.27
N SER A 109 -3.65 16.39 15.57
CA SER A 109 -4.34 15.23 16.16
C SER A 109 -3.48 13.95 16.30
N GLY A 110 -2.14 14.06 16.29
CA GLY A 110 -1.24 12.90 16.41
C GLY A 110 -1.26 11.93 15.21
N LYS A 111 -1.33 12.43 13.97
CA LYS A 111 -1.32 11.59 12.76
C LYS A 111 0.05 11.05 12.36
N THR A 112 1.12 11.67 12.86
CA THR A 112 2.53 11.47 12.46
C THR A 112 3.36 10.98 13.61
#